data_AF-A0A136JKD7-F1
#
_entry.id   AF-A0A136JKD7-F1
#
_cell.length_a   1.000
_cell.length_b   1.000
_cell.length_c   1.000
_cell.angle_alpha   90.00
_cell.angle_beta   90.00
_cell.angle_gamma   90.00
#
_symmetry.space_group_name_H-M   'P 1'
#
loop_
_entity.id
_entity.type
_entity.pdbx_description
1 polymer ?
#
loop_
_entity_poly.entity_id
_entity_poly.type
_entity_poly.pdbx_seq_one_letter_code
_entity_poly.pdbx_strand_id
1 'polypeptide(L)'
;MKVQADSPETAPALEAVQYLPPSHYKAEFRQTNPWRARPGEHSDAVDLAWYQIELGAGGIRLTEQEVLALNYTEEMINDPARPLHRVPEEHGGGYLAMLEVFHLLHCLNTLRMGLFYNYDKYYKHMDEGVHDENIYTHFDHCIDMLRLQLTCTADVTPALFYDALDNPLRRDGLPDWSSQHTCRDFDAVLDWNKNGPRAVRWRDAGANPAWDPSLEGADPPFPAEKESGGGGSGHHHG
;
A
#
# COMPACT_ATOMS: atom_id res chain seq x y z
N MET A 1 11.92 -4.38 27.87
CA MET A 1 11.02 -5.53 28.08
C MET A 1 10.53 -5.96 26.71
N LYS A 2 10.88 -7.18 26.27
CA LYS A 2 10.27 -7.76 25.06
C LYS A 2 8.87 -8.20 25.47
N VAL A 3 7.83 -7.64 24.85
CA VAL A 3 6.47 -8.13 25.02
C VAL A 3 6.46 -9.57 24.51
N GLN A 4 6.13 -10.50 25.40
CA GLN A 4 5.94 -11.90 25.09
C GLN A 4 4.58 -11.99 24.39
N ALA A 5 4.57 -12.30 23.10
CA ALA A 5 3.36 -12.45 22.30
C ALA A 5 2.70 -13.79 22.65
N ASP A 6 1.88 -13.80 23.68
CA ASP A 6 0.91 -14.87 23.90
C ASP A 6 -0.21 -14.69 22.86
N SER A 7 -0.10 -15.39 21.73
CA SER A 7 -1.14 -15.51 20.67
C SER A 7 -2.26 -16.46 21.16
N PRO A 8 -3.57 -16.20 20.91
CA PRO A 8 -4.11 -15.98 19.57
C PRO A 8 -5.29 -15.00 19.45
N GLU A 9 -5.06 -13.90 18.73
CA GLU A 9 -6.11 -13.07 18.13
C GLU A 9 -5.80 -13.02 16.63
N THR A 10 -6.34 -13.98 15.91
CA THR A 10 -5.85 -14.35 14.59
C THR A 10 -6.95 -14.14 13.57
N ALA A 11 -6.70 -13.24 12.61
CA ALA A 11 -7.47 -13.17 11.38
C ALA A 11 -7.72 -14.59 10.82
N PRO A 12 -8.97 -14.99 10.52
CA PRO A 12 -9.28 -16.35 10.10
C PRO A 12 -8.51 -16.80 8.86
N ALA A 13 -8.23 -15.87 7.95
CA ALA A 13 -7.45 -16.13 6.74
C ALA A 13 -5.96 -16.44 7.00
N LEU A 14 -5.47 -16.41 8.24
CA LEU A 14 -4.11 -16.86 8.58
C LEU A 14 -3.88 -18.34 8.23
N GLU A 15 -4.92 -19.19 8.22
CA GLU A 15 -4.79 -20.58 7.79
C GLU A 15 -4.40 -20.74 6.30
N ALA A 16 -4.72 -19.73 5.48
CA ALA A 16 -4.41 -19.71 4.05
C ALA A 16 -3.02 -19.13 3.76
N VAL A 17 -2.34 -18.54 4.75
CA VAL A 17 -1.03 -17.92 4.57
C VAL A 17 0.03 -18.98 4.30
N GLN A 18 0.61 -18.92 3.10
CA GLN A 18 1.71 -19.77 2.68
C GLN A 18 2.87 -18.91 2.22
N TYR A 19 4.11 -19.33 2.53
CA TYR A 19 5.31 -18.62 2.10
C TYR A 19 5.88 -19.25 0.83
N LEU A 20 5.99 -18.46 -0.22
CA LEU A 20 6.70 -18.85 -1.42
C LEU A 20 8.23 -18.81 -1.19
N PRO A 21 9.02 -19.64 -1.90
CA PRO A 21 10.48 -19.52 -1.86
C PRO A 21 10.95 -18.12 -2.25
N PRO A 22 12.09 -17.64 -1.70
CA PRO A 22 12.65 -16.35 -2.07
C PRO A 22 12.86 -16.25 -3.59
N SER A 23 12.34 -15.18 -4.18
CA SER A 23 12.49 -14.89 -5.59
C SER A 23 12.65 -13.38 -5.80
N HIS A 24 13.30 -13.01 -6.90
CA HIS A 24 13.39 -11.60 -7.29
C HIS A 24 12.04 -11.13 -7.84
N TYR A 25 11.62 -9.94 -7.43
CA TYR A 25 10.48 -9.29 -8.06
C TYR A 25 10.76 -9.07 -9.55
N LYS A 26 9.76 -9.37 -10.38
CA LYS A 26 9.73 -8.96 -11.78
C LYS A 26 9.26 -7.51 -11.86
N ALA A 27 10.16 -6.62 -11.47
CA ALA A 27 9.88 -5.22 -11.16
C ALA A 27 10.64 -4.23 -12.06
N GLU A 28 11.33 -4.69 -13.10
CA GLU A 28 12.17 -3.82 -13.94
C GLU A 28 11.42 -2.56 -14.41
N PHE A 29 12.13 -1.45 -14.51
CA PHE A 29 11.52 -0.12 -14.69
C PHE A 29 10.61 -0.06 -15.92
N ARG A 30 11.06 -0.63 -17.04
CA ARG A 30 10.31 -0.70 -18.31
C ARG A 30 9.60 -2.04 -18.54
N GLN A 31 9.48 -2.89 -17.52
CA GLN A 31 8.80 -4.17 -17.65
C GLN A 31 7.29 -3.98 -17.89
N THR A 32 6.72 -4.78 -18.77
CA THR A 32 5.27 -4.84 -19.01
C THR A 32 4.64 -5.99 -18.23
N ASN A 33 3.40 -5.81 -17.79
CA ASN A 33 2.57 -6.85 -17.16
C ASN A 33 1.07 -6.49 -17.30
N PRO A 34 0.12 -7.36 -16.89
CA PRO A 34 -1.32 -7.10 -17.03
C PRO A 34 -1.86 -5.89 -16.26
N TRP A 35 -1.15 -5.38 -15.26
CA TRP A 35 -1.58 -4.27 -14.39
C TRP A 35 -0.96 -2.92 -14.76
N ARG A 36 -0.01 -2.89 -15.71
CA ARG A 36 0.64 -1.67 -16.21
C ARG A 36 0.09 -1.31 -17.59
N ALA A 37 -0.20 -0.04 -17.80
CA ALA A 37 -0.52 0.49 -19.12
C ALA A 37 -0.20 1.98 -19.19
N ARG A 38 0.44 2.36 -20.30
CA ARG A 38 0.80 3.75 -20.56
C ARG A 38 -0.47 4.62 -20.68
N PRO A 39 -0.37 5.92 -20.42
CA PRO A 39 -1.44 6.86 -20.72
C PRO A 39 -1.86 6.75 -22.19
N GLY A 40 -3.16 6.59 -22.44
CA GLY A 40 -3.72 6.37 -23.78
C GLY A 40 -3.72 4.91 -24.26
N GLU A 41 -3.03 3.99 -23.56
CA GLU A 41 -3.04 2.54 -23.81
C GLU A 41 -3.84 1.76 -22.75
N HIS A 42 -4.48 2.47 -21.81
CA HIS A 42 -5.42 1.87 -20.87
C HIS A 42 -6.53 1.15 -21.64
N SER A 43 -6.79 -0.10 -21.23
CA SER A 43 -7.79 -0.96 -21.84
C SER A 43 -8.62 -1.64 -20.76
N ASP A 44 -9.81 -2.10 -21.13
CA ASP A 44 -10.68 -2.91 -20.27
C ASP A 44 -9.94 -4.12 -19.67
N ALA A 45 -8.91 -4.65 -20.34
CA ALA A 45 -8.12 -5.77 -19.84
C ALA A 45 -7.29 -5.42 -18.60
N VAL A 46 -6.75 -4.20 -18.54
CA VAL A 46 -5.96 -3.72 -17.39
C VAL A 46 -6.89 -3.46 -16.22
N ASP A 47 -8.02 -2.79 -16.48
CA ASP A 47 -9.02 -2.52 -15.46
C ASP A 47 -9.63 -3.82 -14.91
N LEU A 48 -9.85 -4.82 -15.77
CA LEU A 48 -10.28 -6.15 -15.36
C LEU A 48 -9.20 -6.88 -14.53
N ALA A 49 -7.94 -6.78 -14.92
CA ALA A 49 -6.83 -7.39 -14.17
C ALA A 49 -6.69 -6.78 -12.77
N TRP A 50 -6.89 -5.47 -12.63
CA TRP A 50 -6.99 -4.80 -11.33
C TRP A 50 -8.23 -5.26 -10.57
N TYR A 51 -9.41 -5.16 -11.17
CA TYR A 51 -10.69 -5.56 -10.55
C TYR A 51 -10.60 -6.96 -9.93
N GLN A 52 -10.04 -7.93 -10.65
CA GLN A 52 -9.89 -9.31 -10.17
C GLN A 52 -9.15 -9.46 -8.84
N ILE A 53 -8.21 -8.55 -8.54
CA ILE A 53 -7.36 -8.62 -7.34
C ILE A 53 -7.74 -7.59 -6.27
N GLU A 54 -8.79 -6.80 -6.48
CA GLU A 54 -9.37 -5.88 -5.48
C GLU A 54 -10.83 -6.26 -5.22
N LEU A 55 -11.79 -5.55 -5.82
CA LEU A 55 -13.22 -5.75 -5.59
C LEU A 55 -13.73 -7.11 -6.10
N GLY A 56 -13.10 -7.67 -7.12
CA GLY A 56 -13.40 -8.98 -7.67
C GLY A 56 -13.00 -10.15 -6.76
N ALA A 57 -12.19 -9.91 -5.73
CA ALA A 57 -11.91 -10.91 -4.69
C ALA A 57 -13.16 -11.17 -3.81
N GLY A 58 -14.08 -10.21 -3.75
CA GLY A 58 -15.31 -10.31 -2.98
C GLY A 58 -15.12 -10.11 -1.48
N GLY A 59 -16.22 -10.25 -0.75
CA GLY A 59 -16.24 -10.25 0.71
C GLY A 59 -16.13 -11.66 1.28
N ILE A 60 -15.81 -11.73 2.56
CA ILE A 60 -15.85 -12.95 3.38
C ILE A 60 -16.91 -12.81 4.47
N ARG A 61 -17.22 -13.93 5.12
CA ARG A 61 -18.16 -14.00 6.24
C ARG A 61 -17.40 -14.40 7.49
N LEU A 62 -17.63 -13.69 8.58
CA LEU A 62 -17.10 -14.02 9.90
C LEU A 62 -18.22 -14.50 10.83
N THR A 63 -17.92 -15.52 11.61
CA THR A 63 -18.73 -15.93 12.77
C THR A 63 -18.55 -14.92 13.90
N GLU A 64 -19.48 -14.93 14.86
CA GLU A 64 -19.37 -14.07 16.04
C GLU A 64 -18.09 -14.38 16.84
N GLN A 65 -17.70 -15.66 16.94
CA GLN A 65 -16.47 -16.06 17.62
C GLN A 65 -15.23 -15.49 16.93
N GLU A 66 -15.21 -15.45 15.59
CA GLU A 66 -14.11 -14.85 14.84
C GLU A 66 -14.09 -13.32 15.00
N VAL A 67 -15.24 -12.66 15.08
CA VAL A 67 -15.31 -11.22 15.36
C VAL A 67 -14.77 -10.92 16.75
N LEU A 68 -15.16 -11.68 17.78
CA LEU A 68 -14.61 -11.56 19.13
C LEU A 68 -13.10 -11.79 19.17
N ALA A 69 -12.58 -12.72 18.37
CA ALA A 69 -11.14 -12.99 18.25
C ALA A 69 -10.35 -11.86 17.57
N LEU A 70 -11.02 -10.86 16.99
CA LEU A 70 -10.42 -9.63 16.46
C LEU A 70 -10.47 -8.49 17.48
N ASN A 71 -10.68 -8.82 18.76
CA ASN A 71 -10.76 -7.88 19.88
C ASN A 71 -12.00 -6.95 19.84
N TYR A 72 -13.06 -7.36 19.12
CA TYR A 72 -14.38 -6.76 19.31
C TYR A 72 -15.00 -7.29 20.60
N THR A 73 -15.67 -6.43 21.36
CA THR A 73 -16.44 -6.86 22.53
C THR A 73 -17.87 -7.23 22.13
N GLU A 74 -18.56 -8.01 22.96
CA GLU A 74 -19.99 -8.27 22.79
C GLU A 74 -20.81 -6.96 22.75
N GLU A 75 -20.39 -5.93 23.48
CA GLU A 75 -21.03 -4.60 23.46
C GLU A 75 -20.86 -3.93 22.09
N MET A 76 -19.66 -3.97 21.50
CA MET A 76 -19.41 -3.43 20.16
C MET A 76 -20.18 -4.17 19.08
N ILE A 77 -20.26 -5.50 19.18
CA ILE A 77 -21.02 -6.33 18.23
C ILE A 77 -22.51 -6.01 18.27
N ASN A 78 -23.04 -5.74 19.47
CA ASN A 78 -24.45 -5.48 19.70
C ASN A 78 -24.80 -3.98 19.78
N ASP A 79 -23.88 -3.08 19.38
CA ASP A 79 -24.12 -1.64 19.42
C ASP A 79 -25.24 -1.25 18.43
N PRO A 80 -26.42 -0.80 18.91
CA PRO A 80 -27.52 -0.43 18.03
C PRO A 80 -27.25 0.87 17.25
N ALA A 81 -26.29 1.69 17.69
CA ALA A 81 -25.90 2.91 16.97
C ALA A 81 -24.96 2.61 15.80
N ARG A 82 -24.28 1.45 15.82
CA ARG A 82 -23.35 1.02 14.77
C ARG A 82 -23.44 -0.48 14.54
N PRO A 83 -24.61 -0.99 14.09
CA PRO A 83 -24.80 -2.42 13.90
C PRO A 83 -23.87 -2.94 12.80
N LEU A 84 -23.13 -4.02 13.10
CA LEU A 84 -22.33 -4.71 12.10
C LEU A 84 -23.24 -5.31 11.02
N HIS A 85 -22.82 -5.20 9.76
CA HIS A 85 -23.56 -5.68 8.61
C HIS A 85 -23.62 -7.21 8.61
N ARG A 86 -24.84 -7.75 8.63
CA ARG A 86 -25.09 -9.19 8.60
C ARG A 86 -25.36 -9.68 7.19
N VAL A 87 -24.69 -10.77 6.82
CA VAL A 87 -24.97 -11.46 5.57
C VAL A 87 -26.27 -12.25 5.70
N PRO A 88 -27.16 -12.27 4.69
CA PRO A 88 -28.40 -13.04 4.75
C PRO A 88 -28.19 -14.53 5.04
N GLU A 89 -29.12 -15.15 5.76
CA GLU A 89 -29.03 -16.57 6.16
C GLU A 89 -29.04 -17.52 4.95
N GLU A 90 -29.75 -17.18 3.87
CA GLU A 90 -29.71 -17.93 2.60
C GLU A 90 -28.33 -17.89 1.91
N HIS A 91 -27.46 -16.97 2.33
CA HIS A 91 -26.07 -16.84 1.89
C HIS A 91 -25.06 -17.28 2.96
N GLY A 92 -25.55 -17.94 4.03
CA GLY A 92 -24.74 -18.57 5.06
C GLY A 92 -24.51 -17.74 6.32
N GLY A 93 -25.18 -16.59 6.46
CA GLY A 93 -25.16 -15.81 7.70
C GLY A 93 -23.79 -15.23 8.08
N GLY A 94 -23.72 -14.69 9.31
CA GLY A 94 -22.51 -14.08 9.87
C GLY A 94 -22.34 -12.61 9.51
N TYR A 95 -21.14 -12.08 9.78
CA TYR A 95 -20.78 -10.68 9.57
C TYR A 95 -19.97 -10.51 8.30
N LEU A 96 -20.31 -9.50 7.50
CA LEU A 96 -19.56 -9.18 6.29
C LEU A 96 -18.21 -8.57 6.65
N ALA A 97 -17.15 -9.10 6.05
CA ALA A 97 -15.82 -8.51 6.12
C ALA A 97 -15.12 -8.54 4.75
N MET A 98 -14.02 -7.79 4.64
CA MET A 98 -13.08 -7.80 3.52
C MET A 98 -11.66 -7.89 4.07
N LEU A 99 -10.75 -8.61 3.42
CA LEU A 99 -9.35 -8.62 3.84
C LEU A 99 -8.64 -7.32 3.43
N GLU A 100 -7.79 -6.81 4.33
CA GLU A 100 -7.11 -5.52 4.14
C GLU A 100 -6.28 -5.46 2.85
N VAL A 101 -5.65 -6.57 2.44
CA VAL A 101 -4.92 -6.62 1.15
C VAL A 101 -5.77 -6.19 -0.04
N PHE A 102 -7.05 -6.57 -0.08
CA PHE A 102 -7.94 -6.23 -1.20
C PHE A 102 -8.43 -4.78 -1.10
N HIS A 103 -8.63 -4.27 0.12
CA HIS A 103 -8.91 -2.85 0.35
C HIS A 103 -7.72 -1.96 -0.05
N LEU A 104 -6.50 -2.33 0.31
CA LEU A 104 -5.29 -1.58 -0.06
C LEU A 104 -5.05 -1.61 -1.57
N LEU A 105 -5.29 -2.76 -2.22
CA LEU A 105 -5.26 -2.85 -3.69
C LEU A 105 -6.34 -1.99 -4.34
N HIS A 106 -7.53 -1.90 -3.75
CA HIS A 106 -8.60 -1.01 -4.20
C HIS A 106 -8.23 0.47 -4.12
N CYS A 107 -7.67 0.88 -2.97
CA CYS A 107 -7.15 2.23 -2.79
C CYS A 107 -6.05 2.55 -3.82
N LEU A 108 -5.11 1.61 -4.04
CA LEU A 108 -4.04 1.79 -5.02
C LEU A 108 -4.58 1.90 -6.46
N ASN A 109 -5.57 1.10 -6.84
CA ASN A 109 -6.21 1.20 -8.16
C ASN A 109 -6.95 2.54 -8.32
N THR A 110 -7.61 3.01 -7.26
CA THR A 110 -8.27 4.33 -7.26
C THR A 110 -7.26 5.46 -7.46
N LEU A 111 -6.11 5.39 -6.80
CA LEU A 111 -5.02 6.35 -7.01
C LEU A 111 -4.45 6.28 -8.43
N ARG A 112 -4.28 5.07 -8.99
CA ARG A 112 -3.86 4.86 -10.39
C ARG A 112 -4.81 5.57 -11.35
N MET A 113 -6.13 5.36 -11.20
CA MET A 113 -7.14 6.00 -12.07
C MET A 113 -7.16 7.54 -11.93
N GLY A 114 -6.83 8.06 -10.75
CA GLY A 114 -6.78 9.50 -10.48
C GLY A 114 -5.44 10.19 -10.77
N LEU A 115 -4.39 9.44 -11.10
CA LEU A 115 -3.00 9.89 -11.03
C LEU A 115 -2.72 11.16 -11.86
N PHE A 116 -3.26 11.22 -13.07
CA PHE A 116 -3.00 12.32 -14.01
C PHE A 116 -3.86 13.56 -13.78
N TYR A 117 -4.87 13.50 -12.91
CA TYR A 117 -5.83 14.59 -12.71
C TYR A 117 -5.14 15.90 -12.27
N ASN A 118 -4.13 15.81 -11.41
CA ASN A 118 -3.39 16.97 -10.92
C ASN A 118 -2.05 17.19 -11.62
N TYR A 119 -1.45 16.14 -12.19
CA TYR A 119 -0.07 16.17 -12.64
C TYR A 119 0.16 17.21 -13.74
N ASP A 120 -0.60 17.12 -14.85
CA ASP A 120 -0.39 17.97 -16.02
C ASP A 120 -0.55 19.46 -15.69
N LYS A 121 -1.47 19.81 -14.80
CA LYS A 121 -1.80 21.20 -14.48
C LYS A 121 -0.89 21.79 -13.39
N TYR A 122 -0.53 21.01 -12.38
CA TYR A 122 0.11 21.56 -11.18
C TYR A 122 1.54 21.09 -10.98
N TYR A 123 1.94 19.95 -11.54
CA TYR A 123 3.22 19.32 -11.20
C TYR A 123 4.14 19.07 -12.38
N LYS A 124 3.65 19.13 -13.63
CA LYS A 124 4.48 18.94 -14.84
C LYS A 124 5.73 19.83 -14.89
N HIS A 125 5.67 21.03 -14.29
CA HIS A 125 6.82 21.94 -14.20
C HIS A 125 7.99 21.39 -13.36
N MET A 126 7.74 20.42 -12.47
CA MET A 126 8.78 19.77 -11.67
C MET A 126 9.64 18.81 -12.51
N ASP A 127 9.14 18.37 -13.66
CA ASP A 127 9.81 17.44 -14.58
C ASP A 127 10.16 18.11 -15.92
N GLU A 128 10.40 19.43 -15.91
CA GLU A 128 10.82 20.18 -17.09
C GLU A 128 12.09 19.58 -17.71
N GLY A 129 12.05 19.32 -19.02
CA GLY A 129 13.15 18.69 -19.75
C GLY A 129 13.16 17.15 -19.71
N VAL A 130 12.29 16.52 -18.90
CA VAL A 130 12.09 15.08 -18.92
C VAL A 130 11.08 14.72 -20.01
N HIS A 131 11.38 13.68 -20.79
CA HIS A 131 10.46 13.17 -21.80
C HIS A 131 9.21 12.54 -21.15
N ASP A 132 8.01 12.90 -21.61
CA ASP A 132 6.72 12.43 -21.06
C ASP A 132 6.67 10.90 -20.90
N GLU A 133 7.24 10.13 -21.85
CA GLU A 133 7.31 8.67 -21.74
C GLU A 133 8.05 8.17 -20.48
N ASN A 134 9.11 8.86 -20.05
CA ASN A 134 9.84 8.48 -18.85
C ASN A 134 9.03 8.77 -17.59
N ILE A 135 8.30 9.90 -17.54
CA ILE A 135 7.39 10.26 -16.45
C ILE A 135 6.30 9.19 -16.32
N TYR A 136 5.65 8.86 -17.43
CA TYR A 136 4.56 7.88 -17.45
C TYR A 136 5.03 6.47 -17.07
N THR A 137 6.20 6.06 -17.57
CA THR A 137 6.82 4.81 -17.17
C THR A 137 7.12 4.79 -15.68
N HIS A 138 7.59 5.91 -15.11
CA HIS A 138 7.89 6.02 -13.68
C HIS A 138 6.62 5.81 -12.84
N PHE A 139 5.52 6.43 -13.24
CA PHE A 139 4.22 6.29 -12.59
C PHE A 139 3.71 4.84 -12.60
N ASP A 140 3.71 4.19 -13.76
CA ASP A 140 3.29 2.79 -13.88
C ASP A 140 4.17 1.85 -13.07
N HIS A 141 5.49 2.08 -13.11
CA HIS A 141 6.45 1.32 -12.32
C HIS A 141 6.18 1.47 -10.83
N CYS A 142 6.00 2.69 -10.33
CA CYS A 142 5.74 2.96 -8.91
C CYS A 142 4.42 2.34 -8.44
N ILE A 143 3.34 2.47 -9.20
CA ILE A 143 2.05 1.85 -8.87
C ILE A 143 2.21 0.32 -8.79
N ASP A 144 2.87 -0.30 -9.77
CA ASP A 144 3.05 -1.74 -9.77
C ASP A 144 4.02 -2.24 -8.70
N MET A 145 5.03 -1.45 -8.32
CA MET A 145 5.90 -1.75 -7.19
C MET A 145 5.12 -1.79 -5.87
N LEU A 146 4.20 -0.84 -5.68
CA LEU A 146 3.31 -0.86 -4.53
C LEU A 146 2.37 -2.08 -4.58
N ARG A 147 1.81 -2.41 -5.75
CA ARG A 147 0.99 -3.62 -5.94
C ARG A 147 1.77 -4.90 -5.56
N LEU A 148 3.02 -5.02 -6.00
CA LEU A 148 3.89 -6.14 -5.66
C LEU A 148 4.14 -6.22 -4.15
N GLN A 149 4.39 -5.08 -3.50
CA GLN A 149 4.60 -5.05 -2.06
C GLN A 149 3.33 -5.46 -1.29
N LEU A 150 2.17 -4.90 -1.65
CA LEU A 150 0.88 -5.23 -1.03
C LEU A 150 0.53 -6.70 -1.19
N THR A 151 0.75 -7.29 -2.37
CA THR A 151 0.52 -8.72 -2.61
C THR A 151 1.55 -9.63 -1.96
N CYS A 152 2.79 -9.16 -1.77
CA CYS A 152 3.82 -9.92 -1.05
C CYS A 152 3.56 -9.95 0.46
N THR A 153 3.12 -8.83 1.05
CA THR A 153 2.80 -8.80 2.48
C THR A 153 1.43 -9.38 2.78
N ALA A 154 0.48 -9.21 1.83
CA ALA A 154 -0.89 -9.71 1.88
C ALA A 154 -1.49 -9.67 3.28
N ASP A 155 -1.80 -8.45 3.76
CA ASP A 155 -2.43 -8.31 5.07
C ASP A 155 -3.82 -8.98 5.05
N VAL A 156 -3.92 -10.06 5.81
CA VAL A 156 -5.13 -10.89 5.93
C VAL A 156 -6.04 -10.44 7.07
N THR A 157 -5.77 -9.28 7.69
CA THR A 157 -6.64 -8.70 8.72
C THR A 157 -7.99 -8.34 8.09
N PRO A 158 -9.11 -8.84 8.64
CA PRO A 158 -10.42 -8.51 8.13
C PRO A 158 -10.91 -7.16 8.63
N ALA A 159 -11.37 -6.32 7.71
CA ALA A 159 -12.15 -5.12 7.98
C ALA A 159 -13.65 -5.46 7.91
N LEU A 160 -14.38 -5.16 8.98
CA LEU A 160 -15.82 -5.38 9.08
C LEU A 160 -16.62 -4.28 8.40
N PHE A 161 -17.92 -4.50 8.25
CA PHE A 161 -18.86 -3.51 7.72
C PHE A 161 -19.95 -3.22 8.74
N TYR A 162 -20.53 -2.01 8.70
CA TYR A 162 -21.65 -1.59 9.54
C TYR A 162 -22.76 -0.93 8.71
N ASP A 163 -24.00 -0.98 9.19
CA ASP A 163 -25.14 -0.37 8.52
C ASP A 163 -25.39 1.06 9.02
N ALA A 164 -25.37 2.03 8.11
CA ALA A 164 -25.68 3.42 8.39
C ALA A 164 -27.21 3.61 8.46
N LEU A 165 -27.80 3.26 9.61
CA LEU A 165 -29.26 3.29 9.81
C LEU A 165 -29.88 4.70 9.66
N ASP A 166 -29.08 5.76 9.76
CA ASP A 166 -29.47 7.15 9.55
C ASP A 166 -29.56 7.54 8.07
N ASN A 167 -29.07 6.70 7.16
CA ASN A 167 -29.08 6.93 5.71
C ASN A 167 -29.85 5.83 4.95
N PRO A 168 -31.19 5.91 4.90
CA PRO A 168 -32.02 4.88 4.27
C PRO A 168 -31.91 4.83 2.74
N LEU A 169 -31.18 5.77 2.11
CA LEU A 169 -30.93 5.77 0.66
C LEU A 169 -29.70 4.91 0.30
N ARG A 170 -28.92 4.49 1.30
CA ARG A 170 -27.74 3.67 1.09
C ARG A 170 -28.11 2.20 1.08
N ARG A 171 -27.69 1.49 0.03
CA ARG A 171 -27.84 0.04 -0.08
C ARG A 171 -26.74 -0.73 0.64
N ASP A 172 -25.49 -0.28 0.49
CA ASP A 172 -24.31 -1.04 0.90
C ASP A 172 -23.83 -0.63 2.29
N GLY A 173 -23.38 -1.61 3.07
CA GLY A 173 -22.71 -1.39 4.34
C GLY A 173 -21.49 -0.47 4.20
N LEU A 174 -21.16 0.23 5.28
CA LEU A 174 -19.97 1.05 5.39
C LEU A 174 -18.83 0.21 5.95
N PRO A 175 -17.66 0.21 5.31
CA PRO A 175 -16.51 -0.47 5.86
C PRO A 175 -15.99 0.25 7.11
N ASP A 176 -15.52 -0.55 8.07
CA ASP A 176 -14.77 -0.11 9.23
C ASP A 176 -13.29 -0.46 9.04
N TRP A 177 -12.53 0.53 8.57
CA TRP A 177 -11.09 0.38 8.34
C TRP A 177 -10.25 0.56 9.61
N SER A 178 -10.88 0.76 10.78
CA SER A 178 -10.18 0.89 12.06
C SER A 178 -9.93 -0.48 12.71
N SER A 179 -9.60 -1.49 11.90
CA SER A 179 -9.36 -2.85 12.37
C SER A 179 -8.01 -2.96 13.11
N GLN A 180 -7.87 -3.97 13.97
CA GLN A 180 -6.66 -4.17 14.74
C GLN A 180 -5.57 -4.81 13.88
N HIS A 181 -4.47 -4.09 13.61
CA HIS A 181 -3.32 -4.59 12.87
C HIS A 181 -2.11 -4.86 13.79
N THR A 182 -1.31 -5.85 13.41
CA THR A 182 0.04 -6.03 13.96
C THR A 182 1.07 -5.36 13.05
N CYS A 183 1.62 -4.23 13.50
CA CYS A 183 2.60 -3.47 12.74
C CYS A 183 4.05 -3.79 13.15
N ARG A 184 4.97 -3.63 12.21
CA ARG A 184 6.40 -3.48 12.55
C ARG A 184 6.59 -2.13 13.23
N ASP A 185 7.44 -2.07 14.26
CA ASP A 185 7.82 -0.81 14.90
C ASP A 185 8.62 0.05 13.90
N PHE A 186 7.94 1.01 13.29
CA PHE A 186 8.52 1.88 12.27
C PHE A 186 9.64 2.75 12.84
N ASP A 187 9.47 3.26 14.06
CA ASP A 187 10.47 4.11 14.69
C ASP A 187 11.74 3.32 15.03
N ALA A 188 11.61 2.08 15.48
CA ALA A 188 12.76 1.20 15.68
C ALA A 188 13.49 0.88 14.37
N VAL A 189 12.75 0.63 13.28
CA VAL A 189 13.36 0.42 11.94
C VAL A 189 14.06 1.70 11.45
N LEU A 190 13.43 2.85 11.65
CA LEU A 190 13.94 4.16 11.26
C LEU A 190 15.23 4.51 12.03
N ASP A 191 15.24 4.30 13.34
CA ASP A 191 16.41 4.52 14.20
C ASP A 191 17.55 3.56 13.83
N TRP A 192 17.25 2.27 13.63
CA TRP A 192 18.24 1.29 13.18
C TRP A 192 18.91 1.71 11.87
N ASN A 193 18.15 2.24 10.91
CA ASN A 193 18.69 2.70 9.63
C ASN A 193 19.51 3.99 9.77
N LYS A 194 19.04 4.96 10.57
CA LYS A 194 19.66 6.29 10.68
C LYS A 194 20.89 6.29 11.60
N ASN A 195 20.83 5.58 12.71
CA ASN A 195 21.79 5.69 13.82
C ASN A 195 22.56 4.39 14.07
N GLY A 196 22.28 3.32 13.32
CA GLY A 196 22.97 2.04 13.43
C GLY A 196 24.41 2.08 12.90
N PRO A 197 25.23 1.07 13.24
CA PRO A 197 26.64 0.99 12.83
C PRO A 197 26.84 0.79 11.31
N ARG A 198 25.76 0.61 10.55
CA ARG A 198 25.76 0.46 9.09
C ARG A 198 25.17 1.68 8.37
N ALA A 199 24.82 2.74 9.11
CA ALA A 199 24.26 3.94 8.52
C ALA A 199 25.29 4.60 7.58
N VAL A 200 24.87 4.91 6.36
CA VAL A 200 25.66 5.64 5.37
C VAL A 200 24.83 6.84 4.94
N ARG A 201 25.40 8.05 5.01
CA ARG A 201 24.75 9.23 4.44
C ARG A 201 24.80 9.11 2.92
N TRP A 202 23.74 9.49 2.21
CA TRP A 202 23.71 9.41 0.73
C TRP A 202 24.94 10.06 0.05
N ARG A 203 25.46 11.16 0.61
CA ARG A 203 26.68 11.83 0.13
C ARG A 203 27.98 11.04 0.36
N ASP A 204 28.00 10.15 1.35
CA ASP A 204 29.17 9.32 1.70
C ASP A 204 29.12 7.96 0.98
N ALA A 205 28.05 7.65 0.24
CA ALA A 205 27.89 6.39 -0.48
C ALA A 205 28.90 6.22 -1.64
N GLY A 206 29.61 7.29 -1.99
CA GLY A 206 30.51 7.34 -3.14
C GLY A 206 29.75 7.67 -4.43
N ALA A 207 30.49 8.19 -5.42
CA ALA A 207 29.94 8.40 -6.75
C ALA A 207 29.91 7.07 -7.52
N ASN A 208 29.00 6.97 -8.51
CA ASN A 208 29.03 5.90 -9.49
C ASN A 208 30.42 5.87 -10.17
N PRO A 209 31.15 4.73 -10.20
CA PRO A 209 32.47 4.66 -10.83
C PRO A 209 32.51 5.05 -12.31
N ALA A 210 31.38 5.02 -13.00
CA ALA A 210 31.25 5.44 -14.40
C ALA A 210 30.86 6.92 -14.57
N TRP A 211 30.56 7.65 -13.50
CA TRP A 211 30.21 9.07 -13.57
C TRP A 211 31.46 9.90 -13.87
N ASP A 212 31.39 10.70 -14.93
CA ASP A 212 32.43 11.62 -15.36
C ASP A 212 31.86 13.05 -15.40
N PRO A 213 32.18 13.90 -14.40
CA PRO A 213 31.68 15.28 -14.33
C PRO A 213 32.23 16.19 -15.43
N SER A 214 33.18 15.72 -16.25
CA SER A 214 33.72 16.51 -17.37
C SER A 214 32.85 16.44 -18.62
N LEU A 215 31.89 15.53 -18.68
CA LEU A 215 30.98 15.38 -19.81
C LEU A 215 29.87 16.43 -19.79
N GLU A 216 29.49 16.91 -20.97
CA GLU A 216 28.38 17.84 -21.12
C GLU A 216 27.06 17.20 -20.66
N GLY A 217 26.35 17.89 -19.75
CA GLY A 217 25.10 17.40 -19.18
C GLY A 217 25.25 16.43 -18.01
N ALA A 218 26.47 16.16 -17.53
CA ALA A 218 26.67 15.37 -16.33
C ALA A 218 26.11 16.07 -15.08
N ASP A 219 25.54 15.29 -14.15
CA ASP A 219 25.10 15.80 -12.85
C ASP A 219 26.27 16.46 -12.10
N PRO A 220 26.03 17.55 -11.36
CA PRO A 220 27.08 18.21 -10.60
C PRO A 220 27.56 17.35 -9.41
N PRO A 221 28.81 17.51 -8.95
CA PRO A 221 29.26 16.89 -7.71
C PRO A 221 28.37 17.29 -6.52
N PHE A 222 28.26 16.39 -5.54
CA PHE A 222 27.60 16.75 -4.28
C PHE A 222 28.24 18.02 -3.68
N PRO A 223 27.43 18.98 -3.21
CA PRO A 223 27.95 20.22 -2.65
C PRO A 223 28.80 19.95 -1.41
N ALA A 224 29.88 20.73 -1.24
CA ALA A 224 30.73 20.68 -0.06
C ALA A 224 29.92 20.96 1.21
N GLU A 225 30.32 20.34 2.33
CA GLU A 225 29.67 20.54 3.62
C GLU A 225 29.69 22.03 4.00
N LYS A 226 28.51 22.65 4.13
CA LYS A 226 28.44 23.92 4.86
C LYS A 226 28.62 23.57 6.34
N GLU A 227 29.63 24.15 6.99
CA GLU A 227 29.73 24.16 8.44
C GLU A 227 28.51 24.91 9.00
N SER A 228 27.40 24.21 9.18
CA SER A 228 26.25 24.73 9.91
C SER A 228 25.53 23.57 10.55
N GLY A 229 25.64 23.48 11.88
CA GLY A 229 24.72 22.70 12.68
C GLY A 229 23.29 23.08 12.33
N GLY A 230 22.50 22.12 11.87
CA GLY A 230 21.11 22.31 11.49
C GLY A 230 20.72 21.36 10.38
N GLY A 231 19.83 20.42 10.69
CA GLY A 231 19.31 19.39 9.79
C GLY A 231 18.62 19.93 8.53
N GLY A 232 19.41 20.27 7.52
CA GLY A 232 18.93 20.55 6.17
C GLY A 232 18.76 19.26 5.37
N SER A 233 17.52 18.75 5.29
CA SER A 233 17.15 17.63 4.42
C SER A 233 17.05 18.09 2.96
N GLY A 234 18.19 18.20 2.28
CA GLY A 234 18.20 18.23 0.82
C GLY A 234 17.74 16.87 0.30
N HIS A 235 16.51 16.79 -0.18
CA HIS A 235 16.01 15.61 -0.91
C HIS A 235 16.55 15.70 -2.33
N HIS A 236 17.48 14.82 -2.69
CA HIS A 236 17.90 14.62 -4.07
C HIS A 236 17.19 13.35 -4.55
N HIS A 237 16.31 13.50 -5.53
CA HIS A 237 15.82 12.38 -6.31
C HIS A 237 16.90 12.07 -7.35
N GLY A 238 17.47 10.86 -7.27
CA GLY A 238 18.30 10.28 -8.31
C GLY A 238 17.50 9.29 -9.13
#